data_AF-A0A3C7Z8V9-F1
#
_entry.id   AF-A0A3C7Z8V9-F1
#
_cell.length_a   1.000
_cell.length_b   1.000
_cell.length_c   1.000
_cell.angle_alpha   90.00
_cell.angle_beta   90.00
_cell.angle_gamma   90.00
#
_symmetry.space_group_name_H-M   'P 1'
#
loop_
_entity.id
_entity.type
_entity.pdbx_description
1 polymer ?
#
loop_
_entity_poly.entity_id
_entity_poly.type
_entity_poly.pdbx_seq_one_letter_code
_entity_poly.pdbx_strand_id
1 'polypeptide(L)'
;MENTMSKLTSLIRRAPKRFSAVIAMIAAAIIVPAVVFAWGPSRPTFTVANPANYITFNSITDNPVVGDERNFVVVKDAANTNDGGWQDNITVQPGKEYLVRVYVHNNANANLNLTALNTRVMASVPNTTGKNVSISGFVTADNATPNQVWDDIHFNSSKDFNLTYVPGSAEIYNNGYAAGGSGKSLPDSIVTSQGALVGYNGPDGKVPGCFQYVNYVYFKVKPQFPTENFTVNKDVRKDGDSKFVESVNAKPGDTLNYRITYKNTGNVQANNVILKDMLPEGVSFVPGSVKIMNANNLSGAFVKDGDNLFSSGINIGSYTAGSNALVIFDAKVAKNDNLPKCGTNTLVNTASAQPQGQGTRTDDAKAVVNKECKPVVKYTCDSLSIKTLSTNKFRFTTNYTVENATFKRVTYVVKDASGKVVDTKTSTSKTLDYEQKTAGKYTVQATITVSVNGTDKTATSDGCKGVFEVPKNPGEITVCELATKQIVTIKEDQFNPSKYSKNLDDCKETPVTPVTPVTPSELPQTGAGDGIVAIVGLGAMIASVVYYIASRRALGQ
;
A
#
# COMPACT_ATOMS: atom_id res chain seq x y z
N MET A 1 39.75 -23.96 53.92
CA MET A 1 39.55 -23.71 55.36
C MET A 1 38.91 -22.35 55.51
N GLU A 2 37.94 -22.24 56.42
CA GLU A 2 37.42 -21.01 57.06
C GLU A 2 36.85 -19.82 56.25
N ASN A 3 35.89 -19.16 56.92
CA ASN A 3 35.62 -17.72 56.91
C ASN A 3 34.77 -17.03 55.82
N THR A 4 33.57 -17.56 55.54
CA THR A 4 32.45 -16.71 55.04
C THR A 4 31.07 -17.04 55.64
N MET A 5 30.98 -17.30 56.95
CA MET A 5 29.69 -17.63 57.59
C MET A 5 29.49 -16.99 58.99
N SER A 6 29.49 -15.66 59.07
CA SER A 6 29.03 -14.93 60.28
C SER A 6 28.62 -13.48 59.97
N LYS A 7 27.31 -13.24 59.77
CA LYS A 7 26.67 -11.89 59.81
C LYS A 7 25.13 -11.88 59.73
N LEU A 8 24.42 -12.80 60.39
CA LEU A 8 22.94 -12.83 60.37
C LEU A 8 22.25 -13.15 61.72
N THR A 9 22.90 -12.85 62.86
CA THR A 9 22.44 -13.31 64.19
C THR A 9 22.58 -12.26 65.31
N SER A 10 21.96 -11.08 65.16
CA SER A 10 21.92 -10.10 66.26
C SER A 10 20.73 -9.12 66.26
N LEU A 11 19.47 -9.60 66.30
CA LEU A 11 18.32 -8.72 66.56
C LEU A 11 17.10 -9.39 67.23
N ILE A 12 17.30 -10.22 68.27
CA ILE A 12 16.21 -10.70 69.15
C ILE A 12 16.57 -10.49 70.62
N ARG A 13 16.00 -9.44 71.25
CA ARG A 13 15.78 -9.38 72.71
C ARG A 13 14.75 -8.30 73.06
N ARG A 14 13.72 -8.70 73.82
CA ARG A 14 12.67 -7.87 74.47
C ARG A 14 11.63 -7.20 73.54
N ALA A 15 10.55 -7.95 73.25
CA ALA A 15 9.21 -7.42 72.96
C ALA A 15 8.17 -8.24 73.77
N PRO A 16 6.99 -7.69 74.14
CA PRO A 16 6.06 -8.33 75.09
C PRO A 16 5.18 -9.44 74.47
N LYS A 17 4.55 -10.25 75.34
CA LYS A 17 3.78 -11.46 74.98
C LYS A 17 2.44 -11.18 74.27
N ARG A 18 2.46 -10.85 72.97
CA ARG A 18 1.38 -11.18 72.00
C ARG A 18 1.97 -11.41 70.61
N PHE A 19 2.63 -12.56 70.41
CA PHE A 19 3.06 -12.99 69.08
C PHE A 19 1.85 -13.50 68.29
N SER A 20 1.26 -12.64 67.46
CA SER A 20 0.67 -13.11 66.21
C SER A 20 1.83 -13.56 65.33
N ALA A 21 1.94 -14.86 65.07
CA ALA A 21 3.00 -15.39 64.22
C ALA A 21 2.85 -14.84 62.80
N VAL A 22 3.85 -14.10 62.33
CA VAL A 22 3.90 -13.67 60.92
C VAL A 22 4.21 -14.90 60.08
N ILE A 23 3.18 -15.47 59.45
CA ILE A 23 3.33 -16.59 58.52
C ILE A 23 4.06 -16.08 57.28
N ALA A 24 5.36 -16.36 57.23
CA ALA A 24 6.23 -15.97 56.13
C ALA A 24 5.98 -16.90 54.93
N MET A 25 5.15 -16.46 53.97
CA MET A 25 5.21 -17.02 52.62
C MET A 25 6.59 -16.71 52.04
N ILE A 26 7.46 -17.71 51.97
CA ILE A 26 8.69 -17.64 51.18
C ILE A 26 8.29 -17.86 49.72
N ALA A 27 7.57 -16.87 49.16
CA ALA A 27 7.15 -16.83 47.78
C ALA A 27 8.33 -16.46 46.87
N ALA A 28 9.33 -17.36 46.81
CA ALA A 28 10.38 -17.29 45.81
C ALA A 28 9.78 -17.70 44.47
N ALA A 29 9.86 -16.85 43.45
CA ALA A 29 9.55 -17.23 42.08
C ALA A 29 10.70 -18.07 41.52
N ILE A 30 10.75 -19.35 41.87
CA ILE A 30 11.81 -20.27 41.44
C ILE A 30 11.53 -20.71 40.00
N ILE A 31 12.42 -20.36 39.08
CA ILE A 31 12.44 -20.96 37.74
C ILE A 31 13.11 -22.33 37.86
N VAL A 32 12.35 -23.32 38.32
CA VAL A 32 12.83 -24.69 38.51
C VAL A 32 13.06 -25.36 37.14
N PRO A 33 14.14 -26.14 36.93
CA PRO A 33 14.16 -27.13 35.86
C PRO A 33 13.03 -28.14 36.08
N ALA A 34 12.26 -28.46 35.04
CA ALA A 34 10.90 -29.03 35.10
C ALA A 34 10.73 -30.48 35.65
N VAL A 35 11.65 -30.97 36.50
CA VAL A 35 11.70 -32.34 37.00
C VAL A 35 12.16 -32.43 38.48
N VAL A 36 12.12 -31.33 39.24
CA VAL A 36 12.45 -31.34 40.68
C VAL A 36 11.17 -31.23 41.49
N PHE A 37 10.61 -32.39 41.88
CA PHE A 37 9.51 -32.47 42.84
C PHE A 37 9.96 -31.88 44.18
N ALA A 38 9.20 -30.91 44.70
CA ALA A 38 9.59 -30.11 45.83
C ALA A 38 8.42 -29.90 46.80
N TRP A 39 8.45 -30.64 47.91
CA TRP A 39 7.62 -30.42 49.07
C TRP A 39 8.47 -30.16 50.30
N GLY A 40 7.91 -29.47 51.29
CA GLY A 40 8.61 -29.19 52.53
C GLY A 40 7.75 -28.67 53.67
N PRO A 41 8.39 -28.26 54.78
CA PRO A 41 9.77 -28.62 55.11
C PRO A 41 9.89 -30.15 55.30
N SER A 42 11.13 -30.64 55.39
CA SER A 42 11.37 -32.04 55.77
C SER A 42 10.75 -32.32 57.15
N ARG A 43 10.00 -33.41 57.25
CA ARG A 43 9.16 -33.77 58.40
C ARG A 43 9.04 -35.30 58.51
N PRO A 44 8.78 -35.86 59.71
CA PRO A 44 8.51 -37.28 59.87
C PRO A 44 7.35 -37.76 58.99
N THR A 45 7.50 -38.93 58.39
CA THR A 45 6.46 -39.61 57.59
C THR A 45 5.76 -40.70 58.39
N PHE A 46 4.51 -40.94 58.05
CA PHE A 46 3.61 -41.87 58.72
C PHE A 46 2.97 -42.82 57.70
N THR A 47 2.25 -43.84 58.18
CA THR A 47 1.44 -44.71 57.32
C THR A 47 -0.02 -44.74 57.77
N VAL A 48 -0.93 -45.20 56.92
CA VAL A 48 -2.35 -45.42 57.26
C VAL A 48 -2.49 -46.27 58.52
N ALA A 49 -1.61 -47.28 58.69
CA ALA A 49 -1.57 -48.15 59.86
C ALA A 49 -0.88 -47.53 61.08
N ASN A 50 0.00 -46.53 60.89
CA ASN A 50 0.75 -45.87 61.97
C ASN A 50 0.66 -44.34 61.82
N PRO A 51 -0.52 -43.74 62.06
CA PRO A 51 -0.72 -42.29 61.98
C PRO A 51 -0.02 -41.53 63.11
N ALA A 52 0.16 -40.21 62.94
CA ALA A 52 0.95 -39.38 63.83
C ALA A 52 0.35 -39.28 65.25
N ASN A 53 1.21 -39.21 66.27
CA ASN A 53 0.81 -38.96 67.66
C ASN A 53 0.70 -37.46 68.01
N TYR A 54 0.77 -36.58 67.01
CA TYR A 54 0.63 -35.13 67.11
C TYR A 54 -0.01 -34.57 65.83
N ILE A 55 -0.40 -33.29 65.85
CA ILE A 55 -0.97 -32.60 64.68
C ILE A 55 0.15 -32.34 63.67
N THR A 56 0.05 -32.99 62.52
CA THR A 56 0.87 -32.73 61.34
C THR A 56 0.01 -32.84 60.10
N PHE A 57 0.40 -32.16 59.02
CA PHE A 57 -0.32 -32.23 57.76
C PHE A 57 0.41 -33.11 56.77
N ASN A 58 -0.37 -33.84 55.96
CA ASN A 58 0.06 -34.28 54.64
C ASN A 58 1.41 -35.04 54.65
N SER A 59 1.48 -36.07 55.49
CA SER A 59 2.69 -36.81 55.84
C SER A 59 2.50 -38.34 55.85
N ILE A 60 1.32 -38.84 55.49
CA ILE A 60 1.09 -40.27 55.24
C ILE A 60 1.57 -40.63 53.83
N THR A 61 2.40 -41.67 53.70
CA THR A 61 3.04 -42.02 52.41
C THR A 61 2.29 -43.09 51.60
N ASP A 62 1.27 -43.73 52.17
CA ASP A 62 0.54 -44.88 51.61
C ASP A 62 -0.99 -44.67 51.60
N ASN A 63 -1.46 -43.44 51.42
CA ASN A 63 -2.90 -43.14 51.33
C ASN A 63 -3.50 -43.76 50.05
N PRO A 64 -4.52 -44.64 50.14
CA PRO A 64 -5.06 -45.38 49.00
C PRO A 64 -5.84 -44.53 47.99
N VAL A 65 -6.12 -43.25 48.29
CA VAL A 65 -6.90 -42.32 47.44
C VAL A 65 -6.01 -41.29 46.73
N VAL A 66 -4.92 -40.83 47.38
CA VAL A 66 -4.02 -39.80 46.80
C VAL A 66 -2.54 -40.20 46.72
N GLY A 67 -2.14 -41.36 47.26
CA GLY A 67 -0.75 -41.83 47.26
C GLY A 67 0.07 -41.26 48.42
N ASP A 68 1.22 -40.66 48.11
CA ASP A 68 2.04 -39.97 49.10
C ASP A 68 1.48 -38.57 49.35
N GLU A 69 0.88 -38.35 50.52
CA GLU A 69 0.22 -37.08 50.85
C GLU A 69 1.15 -35.88 50.90
N ARG A 70 2.47 -36.07 50.83
CA ARG A 70 3.44 -34.98 50.71
C ARG A 70 3.35 -34.27 49.36
N ASN A 71 2.86 -34.99 48.33
CA ASN A 71 2.41 -34.47 47.05
C ASN A 71 0.91 -34.18 47.18
N PHE A 72 0.58 -32.95 47.59
CA PHE A 72 -0.79 -32.52 47.88
C PHE A 72 -1.29 -31.39 46.99
N VAL A 73 -0.42 -30.78 46.18
CA VAL A 73 -0.75 -29.71 45.24
C VAL A 73 -0.65 -30.27 43.83
N VAL A 74 -1.79 -30.63 43.24
CA VAL A 74 -1.85 -31.26 41.90
C VAL A 74 -2.79 -30.52 40.97
N VAL A 75 -2.62 -30.66 39.66
CA VAL A 75 -3.40 -29.95 38.64
C VAL A 75 -4.03 -30.89 37.62
N LYS A 76 -5.09 -30.43 36.97
CA LYS A 76 -5.59 -30.98 35.69
C LYS A 76 -6.13 -29.87 34.80
N ASP A 77 -6.36 -30.18 33.53
CA ASP A 77 -7.18 -29.34 32.64
C ASP A 77 -8.56 -29.13 33.28
N ALA A 78 -9.02 -27.87 33.40
CA ALA A 78 -10.29 -27.58 34.08
C ALA A 78 -11.53 -28.10 33.33
N ALA A 79 -11.39 -28.51 32.07
CA ALA A 79 -12.43 -29.22 31.32
C ALA A 79 -12.49 -30.73 31.63
N ASN A 80 -11.48 -31.31 32.30
CA ASN A 80 -11.50 -32.72 32.72
C ASN A 80 -12.33 -32.89 34.00
N THR A 81 -13.60 -33.23 33.84
CA THR A 81 -14.55 -33.44 34.97
C THR A 81 -14.42 -34.79 35.68
N ASN A 82 -13.60 -35.72 35.18
CA ASN A 82 -13.40 -37.03 35.83
C ASN A 82 -12.69 -36.88 37.19
N ASP A 83 -12.96 -37.78 38.15
CA ASP A 83 -12.38 -37.70 39.51
C ASP A 83 -10.84 -37.79 39.52
N GLY A 84 -10.27 -38.53 38.57
CA GLY A 84 -8.83 -38.69 38.36
C GLY A 84 -8.23 -37.74 37.31
N GLY A 85 -7.08 -38.15 36.77
CA GLY A 85 -6.33 -37.35 35.78
C GLY A 85 -5.56 -36.17 36.38
N TRP A 86 -5.30 -36.21 37.68
CA TRP A 86 -4.41 -35.28 38.39
C TRP A 86 -2.95 -35.51 37.99
N GLN A 87 -2.19 -34.41 37.89
CA GLN A 87 -0.80 -34.38 37.44
C GLN A 87 0.01 -33.43 38.32
N ASP A 88 1.31 -33.73 38.45
CA ASP A 88 2.32 -32.91 39.13
C ASP A 88 3.17 -32.07 38.13
N ASN A 89 2.93 -32.29 36.84
CA ASN A 89 3.52 -31.54 35.74
C ASN A 89 2.52 -31.48 34.59
N ILE A 90 2.16 -30.29 34.12
CA ILE A 90 1.20 -30.12 33.02
C ILE A 90 1.70 -29.17 31.92
N THR A 91 1.51 -29.56 30.66
CA THR A 91 1.79 -28.70 29.51
C THR A 91 0.62 -27.74 29.26
N VAL A 92 0.85 -26.44 29.39
CA VAL A 92 -0.19 -25.42 29.24
C VAL A 92 -0.44 -25.00 27.79
N GLN A 93 -1.71 -24.73 27.48
CA GLN A 93 -2.20 -24.33 26.16
C GLN A 93 -2.92 -22.97 26.22
N PRO A 94 -2.83 -22.11 25.19
CA PRO A 94 -3.54 -20.84 25.15
C PRO A 94 -5.06 -20.98 25.32
N GLY A 95 -5.68 -20.06 26.06
CA GLY A 95 -7.14 -19.97 26.23
C GLY A 95 -7.75 -20.91 27.28
N LYS A 96 -7.10 -22.03 27.59
CA LYS A 96 -7.55 -23.01 28.60
C LYS A 96 -7.48 -22.48 30.02
N GLU A 97 -8.20 -23.14 30.93
CA GLU A 97 -8.08 -23.00 32.38
C GLU A 97 -7.61 -24.32 32.98
N TYR A 98 -6.92 -24.25 34.12
CA TYR A 98 -6.34 -25.38 34.82
C TYR A 98 -6.82 -25.37 36.26
N LEU A 99 -7.35 -26.50 36.72
CA LEU A 99 -7.88 -26.69 38.06
C LEU A 99 -6.77 -27.25 38.95
N VAL A 100 -6.31 -26.46 39.91
CA VAL A 100 -5.36 -26.89 40.95
C VAL A 100 -6.16 -27.39 42.15
N ARG A 101 -5.65 -28.42 42.82
CA ARG A 101 -6.17 -29.05 44.03
C ARG A 101 -5.11 -29.04 45.11
N VAL A 102 -5.42 -28.47 46.28
CA VAL A 102 -4.65 -28.60 47.51
C VAL A 102 -5.39 -29.58 48.44
N TYR A 103 -4.78 -30.73 48.72
CA TYR A 103 -5.30 -31.70 49.69
C TYR A 103 -4.86 -31.35 51.11
N VAL A 104 -5.77 -31.43 52.07
CA VAL A 104 -5.53 -31.08 53.49
C VAL A 104 -5.97 -32.22 54.40
N HIS A 105 -5.00 -32.90 55.02
CA HIS A 105 -5.25 -33.97 55.99
C HIS A 105 -4.39 -33.78 57.24
N ASN A 106 -5.05 -33.55 58.38
CA ASN A 106 -4.41 -33.64 59.70
C ASN A 106 -4.20 -35.13 60.03
N ASN A 107 -2.95 -35.60 60.02
CA ASN A 107 -2.60 -37.01 60.21
C ASN A 107 -2.56 -37.46 61.67
N ALA A 108 -2.99 -36.62 62.62
CA ALA A 108 -3.12 -37.03 64.01
C ALA A 108 -4.05 -38.24 64.13
N ASN A 109 -3.61 -39.26 64.87
CA ASN A 109 -4.36 -40.47 65.15
C ASN A 109 -5.73 -40.12 65.76
N ALA A 110 -6.81 -40.64 65.16
CA ALA A 110 -8.19 -40.35 65.52
C ALA A 110 -8.47 -40.54 67.02
N ASN A 111 -7.85 -41.57 67.64
CA ASN A 111 -8.02 -41.90 69.06
C ASN A 111 -7.52 -40.79 70.01
N LEU A 112 -6.69 -39.86 69.53
CA LEU A 112 -6.17 -38.72 70.29
C LEU A 112 -7.09 -37.49 70.23
N ASN A 113 -8.12 -37.50 69.37
CA ASN A 113 -9.10 -36.41 69.19
C ASN A 113 -8.47 -35.01 68.92
N LEU A 114 -7.25 -34.96 68.37
CA LEU A 114 -6.53 -33.71 68.13
C LEU A 114 -7.11 -32.95 66.93
N THR A 115 -7.24 -31.63 67.08
CA THR A 115 -7.78 -30.73 66.05
C THR A 115 -6.80 -29.60 65.74
N ALA A 116 -6.46 -29.45 64.47
CA ALA A 116 -5.68 -28.32 63.97
C ALA A 116 -6.54 -27.04 64.01
N LEU A 117 -5.95 -25.91 64.43
CA LEU A 117 -6.64 -24.64 64.69
C LEU A 117 -6.08 -23.52 63.82
N ASN A 118 -6.95 -22.55 63.44
CA ASN A 118 -6.64 -21.48 62.48
C ASN A 118 -6.12 -22.02 61.13
N THR A 119 -6.58 -23.22 60.75
CA THR A 119 -6.08 -23.94 59.58
C THR A 119 -6.36 -23.18 58.30
N ARG A 120 -5.33 -22.95 57.47
CA ARG A 120 -5.42 -22.15 56.23
C ARG A 120 -4.76 -22.84 55.06
N VAL A 121 -5.34 -22.62 53.88
CA VAL A 121 -4.72 -22.91 52.58
C VAL A 121 -4.32 -21.59 51.91
N MET A 122 -3.09 -21.56 51.37
CA MET A 122 -2.54 -20.44 50.62
C MET A 122 -1.90 -20.94 49.33
N ALA A 123 -1.87 -20.13 48.28
CA ALA A 123 -1.27 -20.47 46.99
C ALA A 123 -0.47 -19.29 46.42
N SER A 124 0.84 -19.48 46.24
CA SER A 124 1.71 -18.50 45.58
C SER A 124 1.64 -18.70 44.07
N VAL A 125 0.81 -17.91 43.39
CA VAL A 125 0.70 -17.90 41.91
C VAL A 125 1.59 -16.79 41.34
N PRO A 126 2.80 -17.09 40.83
CA PRO A 126 3.73 -16.06 40.40
C PRO A 126 3.35 -15.47 39.03
N ASN A 127 3.51 -14.15 38.90
CA ASN A 127 3.34 -13.41 37.64
C ASN A 127 4.59 -13.42 36.74
N THR A 128 5.65 -14.15 37.12
CA THR A 128 6.89 -14.26 36.36
C THR A 128 6.68 -15.02 35.05
N THR A 129 7.16 -14.45 33.95
CA THR A 129 7.07 -15.04 32.62
C THR A 129 8.25 -15.99 32.36
N GLY A 130 7.97 -17.21 31.91
CA GLY A 130 8.97 -18.21 31.54
C GLY A 130 8.37 -19.45 30.86
N LYS A 131 9.20 -20.44 30.54
CA LYS A 131 8.76 -21.72 29.92
C LYS A 131 8.34 -22.78 30.92
N ASN A 132 8.84 -22.66 32.15
CA ASN A 132 8.46 -23.46 33.30
C ASN A 132 8.02 -22.45 34.37
N VAL A 133 6.82 -22.63 34.95
CA VAL A 133 6.27 -21.77 35.99
C VAL A 133 5.62 -22.67 37.03
N SER A 134 6.01 -22.55 38.30
CA SER A 134 5.45 -23.35 39.39
C SER A 134 4.48 -22.55 40.25
N ILE A 135 3.56 -23.24 40.94
CA ILE A 135 2.73 -22.66 42.01
C ILE A 135 3.03 -23.41 43.31
N SER A 136 3.43 -22.70 44.35
CA SER A 136 3.58 -23.27 45.69
C SER A 136 2.24 -23.23 46.42
N GLY A 137 1.68 -24.39 46.76
CA GLY A 137 0.55 -24.49 47.69
C GLY A 137 1.05 -24.69 49.12
N PHE A 138 0.38 -24.08 50.09
CA PHE A 138 0.73 -24.13 51.51
C PHE A 138 -0.48 -24.55 52.36
N VAL A 139 -0.22 -25.35 53.39
CA VAL A 139 -1.18 -25.65 54.46
C VAL A 139 -0.56 -25.24 55.79
N THR A 140 -1.27 -24.45 56.60
CA THR A 140 -0.79 -23.93 57.89
C THR A 140 -1.81 -24.15 58.99
N ALA A 141 -1.36 -24.27 60.25
CA ALA A 141 -2.20 -24.17 61.46
C ALA A 141 -1.35 -23.77 62.67
N ASP A 142 -1.95 -23.06 63.64
CA ASP A 142 -1.24 -22.48 64.80
C ASP A 142 -0.61 -23.53 65.73
N ASN A 143 -1.16 -24.76 65.72
CA ASN A 143 -0.79 -25.86 66.62
C ASN A 143 -0.29 -27.13 65.88
N ALA A 144 0.06 -27.03 64.60
CA ALA A 144 0.68 -28.12 63.85
C ALA A 144 2.21 -28.14 64.02
N THR A 145 2.82 -29.32 63.84
CA THR A 145 4.28 -29.51 63.79
C THR A 145 4.66 -30.21 62.47
N PRO A 146 5.35 -29.54 61.53
CA PRO A 146 5.58 -28.10 61.47
C PRO A 146 4.25 -27.31 61.37
N ASN A 147 4.29 -26.01 61.71
CA ASN A 147 3.13 -25.12 61.62
C ASN A 147 2.74 -24.75 60.18
N GLN A 148 3.61 -25.08 59.21
CA GLN A 148 3.41 -24.92 57.78
C GLN A 148 4.01 -26.12 57.03
N VAL A 149 3.27 -26.66 56.08
CA VAL A 149 3.79 -27.51 54.99
C VAL A 149 3.53 -26.84 53.64
N TRP A 150 4.34 -27.17 52.64
CA TRP A 150 4.26 -26.63 51.28
C TRP A 150 4.63 -27.71 50.25
N ASP A 151 4.18 -27.50 49.01
CA ASP A 151 4.38 -28.40 47.86
C ASP A 151 4.19 -27.62 46.54
N ASP A 152 4.98 -27.95 45.50
CA ASP A 152 5.17 -27.14 44.28
C ASP A 152 4.69 -27.85 43.00
N ILE A 153 3.56 -27.40 42.45
CA ILE A 153 3.02 -27.91 41.17
C ILE A 153 3.66 -27.21 39.96
N HIS A 154 4.02 -27.96 38.93
CA HIS A 154 4.75 -27.46 37.75
C HIS A 154 3.88 -27.30 36.49
N PHE A 155 3.98 -26.14 35.83
CA PHE A 155 3.37 -25.85 34.53
C PHE A 155 4.45 -25.56 33.49
N ASN A 156 4.33 -26.12 32.29
CA ASN A 156 5.36 -26.04 31.25
C ASN A 156 4.80 -25.68 29.86
N SER A 157 5.59 -25.02 29.01
CA SER A 157 5.24 -24.78 27.61
C SER A 157 6.45 -24.52 26.71
N SER A 158 6.28 -24.64 25.40
CA SER A 158 7.35 -24.35 24.41
C SER A 158 7.57 -22.84 24.19
N LYS A 159 6.53 -22.05 24.49
CA LYS A 159 6.53 -20.58 24.51
C LYS A 159 6.62 -20.09 25.95
N ASP A 160 7.11 -18.88 26.15
CA ASP A 160 7.05 -18.25 27.47
C ASP A 160 5.59 -17.91 27.83
N PHE A 161 5.24 -18.00 29.10
CA PHE A 161 3.93 -17.65 29.66
C PHE A 161 4.07 -17.26 31.14
N ASN A 162 3.05 -16.66 31.73
CA ASN A 162 2.88 -16.61 33.19
C ASN A 162 1.50 -17.15 33.59
N LEU A 163 1.26 -17.33 34.89
CA LEU A 163 -0.01 -17.80 35.42
C LEU A 163 -0.79 -16.65 36.06
N THR A 164 -2.10 -16.67 35.89
CA THR A 164 -3.02 -15.74 36.59
C THR A 164 -4.11 -16.55 37.27
N TYR A 165 -4.35 -16.28 38.55
CA TYR A 165 -5.50 -16.82 39.29
C TYR A 165 -6.82 -16.31 38.68
N VAL A 166 -7.85 -17.16 38.65
CA VAL A 166 -9.20 -16.78 38.23
C VAL A 166 -10.00 -16.34 39.47
N PRO A 167 -10.36 -15.05 39.62
CA PRO A 167 -11.08 -14.57 40.82
C PRO A 167 -12.41 -15.30 41.05
N GLY A 168 -12.74 -15.55 42.32
CA GLY A 168 -13.93 -16.29 42.73
C GLY A 168 -13.92 -17.79 42.41
N SER A 169 -12.82 -18.35 41.89
CA SER A 169 -12.74 -19.78 41.51
C SER A 169 -12.33 -20.73 42.64
N ALA A 170 -12.07 -20.21 43.84
CA ALA A 170 -11.64 -21.01 44.98
C ALA A 170 -12.83 -21.72 45.64
N GLU A 171 -12.72 -23.02 45.88
CA GLU A 171 -13.76 -23.87 46.48
C GLU A 171 -13.18 -24.88 47.48
N ILE A 172 -14.00 -25.36 48.42
CA ILE A 172 -13.70 -26.46 49.35
C ILE A 172 -14.73 -27.59 49.20
N TYR A 173 -14.23 -28.83 49.20
CA TYR A 173 -14.99 -30.08 49.20
C TYR A 173 -14.52 -30.95 50.36
N ASN A 174 -15.46 -31.45 51.16
CA ASN A 174 -15.24 -32.34 52.31
C ASN A 174 -16.55 -33.06 52.66
N ASN A 175 -16.51 -34.03 53.57
CA ASN A 175 -17.70 -34.78 53.99
C ASN A 175 -18.56 -34.04 55.04
N GLY A 176 -18.40 -32.73 55.22
CA GLY A 176 -19.06 -31.92 56.25
C GLY A 176 -19.71 -30.68 55.65
N TYR A 177 -19.01 -29.55 55.68
CA TYR A 177 -19.45 -28.27 55.10
C TYR A 177 -19.89 -28.35 53.63
N ALA A 178 -19.25 -29.22 52.85
CA ALA A 178 -19.55 -29.48 51.44
C ALA A 178 -20.19 -30.88 51.21
N ALA A 179 -20.81 -31.46 52.24
CA ALA A 179 -21.59 -32.69 52.11
C ALA A 179 -22.69 -32.54 51.04
N GLY A 180 -22.90 -33.60 50.26
CA GLY A 180 -23.73 -33.57 49.05
C GLY A 180 -22.96 -33.27 47.76
N GLY A 181 -21.62 -33.18 47.79
CA GLY A 181 -20.77 -33.16 46.60
C GLY A 181 -20.77 -31.84 45.82
N SER A 182 -21.44 -30.80 46.33
CA SER A 182 -21.39 -29.44 45.78
C SER A 182 -20.37 -28.61 46.55
N GLY A 183 -19.35 -28.10 45.85
CA GLY A 183 -18.33 -27.24 46.44
C GLY A 183 -18.89 -26.02 47.15
N LYS A 184 -18.15 -25.53 48.15
CA LYS A 184 -18.44 -24.26 48.82
C LYS A 184 -17.34 -23.26 48.48
N SER A 185 -17.72 -22.05 48.08
CA SER A 185 -16.75 -21.00 47.74
C SER A 185 -15.85 -20.65 48.93
N LEU A 186 -14.57 -20.41 48.64
CA LEU A 186 -13.57 -19.83 49.53
C LEU A 186 -13.18 -18.42 49.03
N PRO A 187 -12.70 -17.53 49.92
CA PRO A 187 -12.28 -16.19 49.53
C PRO A 187 -10.99 -16.19 48.69
N ASP A 188 -10.88 -15.20 47.81
CA ASP A 188 -9.68 -14.89 47.00
C ASP A 188 -8.42 -14.62 47.84
N SER A 189 -8.54 -14.46 49.16
CA SER A 189 -7.40 -14.40 50.07
C SER A 189 -6.54 -15.67 50.06
N ILE A 190 -7.00 -16.78 49.44
CA ILE A 190 -6.17 -17.95 49.13
C ILE A 190 -4.89 -17.60 48.35
N VAL A 191 -4.90 -16.62 47.44
CA VAL A 191 -3.69 -16.17 46.71
C VAL A 191 -2.98 -14.99 47.41
N THR A 192 -3.09 -14.90 48.73
CA THR A 192 -2.47 -13.86 49.56
C THR A 192 -1.84 -14.44 50.82
N SER A 193 -1.00 -13.66 51.52
CA SER A 193 -0.41 -14.04 52.80
C SER A 193 -1.42 -14.27 53.94
N GLN A 194 -2.69 -13.91 53.76
CA GLN A 194 -3.76 -14.20 54.72
C GLN A 194 -4.32 -15.63 54.58
N GLY A 195 -4.29 -16.20 53.37
CA GLY A 195 -4.91 -17.49 53.06
C GLY A 195 -6.44 -17.50 53.12
N ALA A 196 -7.02 -18.61 52.69
CA ALA A 196 -8.40 -18.97 53.00
C ALA A 196 -8.43 -19.87 54.24
N LEU A 197 -9.34 -19.61 55.18
CA LEU A 197 -9.61 -20.52 56.30
C LEU A 197 -10.29 -21.79 55.79
N VAL A 198 -9.88 -22.94 56.31
CA VAL A 198 -10.44 -24.25 55.97
C VAL A 198 -10.79 -25.03 57.23
N GLY A 199 -11.80 -25.88 57.14
CA GLY A 199 -12.26 -26.66 58.28
C GLY A 199 -13.39 -27.61 57.88
N TYR A 200 -13.59 -28.66 58.68
CA TYR A 200 -14.54 -29.71 58.33
C TYR A 200 -16.00 -29.22 58.32
N ASN A 201 -16.38 -28.42 59.33
CA ASN A 201 -17.74 -27.91 59.50
C ASN A 201 -17.97 -26.52 58.84
N GLY A 202 -16.92 -25.90 58.30
CA GLY A 202 -16.95 -24.58 57.67
C GLY A 202 -15.55 -24.00 57.50
N PRO A 203 -15.39 -22.79 56.96
CA PRO A 203 -14.13 -22.05 56.95
C PRO A 203 -13.80 -21.49 58.35
N ASP A 204 -13.86 -22.33 59.39
CA ASP A 204 -13.69 -21.98 60.80
C ASP A 204 -12.27 -22.23 61.33
N GLY A 205 -11.39 -22.76 60.47
CA GLY A 205 -10.01 -23.09 60.80
C GLY A 205 -9.82 -24.43 61.53
N LYS A 206 -10.87 -25.25 61.70
CA LYS A 206 -10.80 -26.50 62.48
C LYS A 206 -10.75 -27.75 61.61
N VAL A 207 -9.60 -28.43 61.62
CA VAL A 207 -9.42 -29.73 60.94
C VAL A 207 -9.07 -30.81 61.98
N PRO A 208 -10.05 -31.61 62.44
CA PRO A 208 -9.80 -32.78 63.29
C PRO A 208 -8.96 -33.84 62.57
N GLY A 209 -8.20 -34.65 63.31
CA GLY A 209 -7.45 -35.77 62.75
C GLY A 209 -8.35 -36.94 62.34
N CYS A 210 -8.07 -37.57 61.19
CA CYS A 210 -8.71 -38.73 60.54
C CYS A 210 -9.17 -38.43 59.09
N PHE A 211 -9.09 -39.45 58.22
CA PHE A 211 -9.50 -39.42 56.81
C PHE A 211 -10.93 -38.92 56.55
N GLN A 212 -11.87 -39.06 57.49
CA GLN A 212 -13.23 -38.55 57.30
C GLN A 212 -13.32 -37.01 57.28
N TYR A 213 -12.32 -36.33 57.87
CA TYR A 213 -12.28 -34.87 58.04
C TYR A 213 -11.39 -34.14 57.01
N VAL A 214 -10.91 -34.86 55.99
CA VAL A 214 -10.05 -34.30 54.93
C VAL A 214 -10.77 -33.21 54.14
N ASN A 215 -9.99 -32.28 53.61
CA ASN A 215 -10.50 -31.19 52.79
C ASN A 215 -9.74 -31.14 51.47
N TYR A 216 -10.48 -31.13 50.37
CA TYR A 216 -9.95 -30.83 49.05
C TYR A 216 -10.30 -29.38 48.74
N VAL A 217 -9.28 -28.52 48.68
CA VAL A 217 -9.43 -27.15 48.21
C VAL A 217 -9.07 -27.10 46.73
N TYR A 218 -9.89 -26.44 45.93
CA TYR A 218 -9.63 -26.21 44.52
C TYR A 218 -9.53 -24.73 44.21
N PHE A 219 -8.78 -24.38 43.16
CA PHE A 219 -8.83 -23.07 42.53
C PHE A 219 -8.42 -23.18 41.06
N LYS A 220 -8.79 -22.21 40.24
CA LYS A 220 -8.40 -22.17 38.82
C LYS A 220 -7.30 -21.17 38.54
N VAL A 221 -6.42 -21.54 37.60
CA VAL A 221 -5.43 -20.64 37.01
C VAL A 221 -5.50 -20.66 35.48
N LYS A 222 -5.06 -19.57 34.86
CA LYS A 222 -5.09 -19.36 33.41
C LYS A 222 -3.72 -18.89 32.89
N PRO A 223 -3.10 -19.61 31.95
CA PRO A 223 -1.82 -19.21 31.36
C PRO A 223 -1.99 -18.00 30.43
N GLN A 224 -1.23 -16.94 30.69
CA GLN A 224 -1.12 -15.77 29.81
C GLN A 224 0.13 -15.92 28.95
N PHE A 225 -0.07 -16.11 27.66
CA PHE A 225 1.02 -16.11 26.68
C PHE A 225 1.25 -14.68 26.18
N PRO A 226 2.51 -14.20 26.09
CA PRO A 226 2.85 -12.98 25.38
C PRO A 226 2.32 -13.01 23.95
N THR A 227 1.59 -11.95 23.60
CA THR A 227 1.05 -11.70 22.26
C THR A 227 1.42 -10.29 21.86
N GLU A 228 2.23 -10.18 20.81
CA GLU A 228 2.67 -8.92 20.23
C GLU A 228 1.81 -8.59 19.02
N ASN A 229 1.08 -7.47 19.08
CA ASN A 229 0.17 -7.03 18.01
C ASN A 229 -0.06 -5.52 18.13
N PHE A 230 -0.28 -4.84 17.00
CA PHE A 230 -0.60 -3.41 16.98
C PHE A 230 -1.43 -3.04 15.76
N THR A 231 -2.20 -1.97 15.83
CA THR A 231 -2.74 -1.32 14.63
C THR A 231 -2.00 -0.02 14.36
N VAL A 232 -1.83 0.28 13.09
CA VAL A 232 -1.67 1.65 12.60
C VAL A 232 -2.93 1.95 11.79
N ASN A 233 -3.48 3.15 11.97
CA ASN A 233 -4.52 3.68 11.13
C ASN A 233 -4.17 5.09 10.66
N LYS A 234 -4.56 5.46 9.45
CA LYS A 234 -4.30 6.78 8.90
C LYS A 234 -5.60 7.47 8.49
N ASP A 235 -5.71 8.74 8.86
CA ASP A 235 -6.84 9.58 8.50
C ASP A 235 -6.36 10.90 7.89
N VAL A 236 -7.25 11.57 7.16
CA VAL A 236 -7.05 12.94 6.66
C VAL A 236 -8.28 13.80 6.93
N ARG A 237 -8.07 15.11 7.05
CA ARG A 237 -9.12 16.13 6.97
C ARG A 237 -8.57 17.38 6.28
N LYS A 238 -9.43 18.28 5.80
CA LYS A 238 -9.00 19.64 5.47
C LYS A 238 -8.79 20.42 6.76
N ASP A 239 -7.89 21.40 6.72
CA ASP A 239 -7.69 22.29 7.86
C ASP A 239 -8.99 23.04 8.20
N GLY A 240 -9.30 23.14 9.50
CA GLY A 240 -10.58 23.64 10.01
C GLY A 240 -11.73 22.61 10.09
N ASP A 241 -11.70 21.48 9.37
CA ASP A 241 -12.74 20.44 9.52
C ASP A 241 -12.65 19.76 10.91
N SER A 242 -13.77 19.38 11.52
CA SER A 242 -13.77 18.72 12.84
C SER A 242 -13.56 17.20 12.79
N LYS A 243 -13.82 16.56 11.64
CA LYS A 243 -13.78 15.10 11.47
C LYS A 243 -12.61 14.67 10.60
N PHE A 244 -11.88 13.67 11.08
CA PHE A 244 -10.92 12.88 10.32
C PHE A 244 -11.62 11.73 9.61
N VAL A 245 -11.20 11.42 8.38
CA VAL A 245 -11.79 10.40 7.50
C VAL A 245 -10.72 9.75 6.60
N GLU A 246 -11.03 8.58 6.04
CA GLU A 246 -10.24 7.87 5.01
C GLU A 246 -9.90 8.76 3.79
N SER A 247 -10.86 9.56 3.32
CA SER A 247 -10.68 10.38 2.13
C SER A 247 -11.46 11.69 2.14
N VAL A 248 -10.85 12.75 1.60
CA VAL A 248 -11.47 14.08 1.44
C VAL A 248 -11.39 14.58 -0.01
N ASN A 249 -12.40 15.35 -0.41
CA ASN A 249 -12.32 16.21 -1.59
C ASN A 249 -11.70 17.55 -1.18
N ALA A 250 -10.60 17.95 -1.83
CA ALA A 250 -9.84 19.16 -1.55
C ALA A 250 -9.52 19.93 -2.83
N LYS A 251 -9.08 21.18 -2.68
CA LYS A 251 -8.73 22.10 -3.78
C LYS A 251 -7.21 22.28 -3.90
N PRO A 252 -6.70 22.70 -5.08
CA PRO A 252 -5.30 23.05 -5.23
C PRO A 252 -4.92 24.20 -4.29
N GLY A 253 -3.93 24.02 -3.43
CA GLY A 253 -3.56 24.99 -2.40
C GLY A 253 -4.25 24.85 -1.04
N ASP A 254 -5.13 23.86 -0.82
CA ASP A 254 -5.68 23.57 0.51
C ASP A 254 -4.59 23.10 1.50
N THR A 255 -4.78 23.39 2.79
CA THR A 255 -4.04 22.70 3.86
C THR A 255 -4.84 21.48 4.30
N LEU A 256 -4.17 20.37 4.52
CA LEU A 256 -4.71 19.13 5.07
C LEU A 256 -4.00 18.84 6.39
N ASN A 257 -4.75 18.43 7.42
CA ASN A 257 -4.14 17.78 8.58
C ASN A 257 -4.27 16.27 8.39
N TYR A 258 -3.16 15.53 8.47
CA TYR A 258 -3.14 14.07 8.51
C TYR A 258 -3.04 13.59 9.95
N ARG A 259 -3.62 12.43 10.25
CA ARG A 259 -3.52 11.75 11.55
C ARG A 259 -3.03 10.33 11.35
N ILE A 260 -2.08 9.91 12.19
CA ILE A 260 -1.61 8.53 12.34
C ILE A 260 -2.00 8.07 13.73
N THR A 261 -2.85 7.05 13.82
CA THR A 261 -3.25 6.41 15.07
C THR A 261 -2.43 5.13 15.25
N TYR A 262 -1.50 5.09 16.20
CA TYR A 262 -0.84 3.86 16.62
C TYR A 262 -1.53 3.31 17.86
N LYS A 263 -1.81 2.00 17.92
CA LYS A 263 -2.33 1.33 19.11
C LYS A 263 -1.69 -0.03 19.32
N ASN A 264 -1.19 -0.29 20.53
CA ASN A 264 -0.82 -1.63 20.95
C ASN A 264 -2.10 -2.46 21.21
N THR A 265 -2.25 -3.58 20.51
CA THR A 265 -3.38 -4.52 20.63
C THR A 265 -2.95 -5.90 21.14
N GLY A 266 -1.68 -6.04 21.51
CA GLY A 266 -1.15 -7.18 22.25
C GLY A 266 -1.34 -7.04 23.77
N ASN A 267 -0.91 -8.04 24.52
CA ASN A 267 -0.93 -8.06 26.00
C ASN A 267 0.42 -7.77 26.66
N VAL A 268 1.47 -7.50 25.88
CA VAL A 268 2.80 -7.05 26.36
C VAL A 268 3.15 -5.66 25.83
N GLN A 269 4.15 -5.01 26.42
CA GLN A 269 4.59 -3.67 26.02
C GLN A 269 5.30 -3.69 24.65
N ALA A 270 4.77 -2.94 23.69
CA ALA A 270 5.45 -2.64 22.44
C ALA A 270 6.53 -1.56 22.70
N ASN A 271 7.79 -1.84 22.35
CA ASN A 271 8.91 -0.96 22.65
C ASN A 271 9.37 -0.14 21.44
N ASN A 272 9.89 1.08 21.70
CA ASN A 272 10.56 1.95 20.71
C ASN A 272 9.84 2.00 19.35
N VAL A 273 8.57 2.40 19.37
CA VAL A 273 7.71 2.41 18.18
C VAL A 273 8.16 3.53 17.24
N ILE A 274 8.66 3.15 16.07
CA ILE A 274 9.05 4.08 15.01
C ILE A 274 7.84 4.33 14.10
N LEU A 275 7.53 5.60 13.84
CA LEU A 275 6.60 6.01 12.77
C LEU A 275 7.37 6.61 11.58
N LYS A 276 6.88 6.36 10.37
CA LYS A 276 7.27 7.07 9.13
C LYS A 276 6.05 7.42 8.30
N ASP A 277 6.16 8.44 7.46
CA ASP A 277 5.13 8.88 6.53
C ASP A 277 5.72 9.21 5.16
N MET A 278 4.98 8.96 4.08
CA MET A 278 5.44 9.12 2.70
C MET A 278 4.39 9.87 1.86
N LEU A 279 4.63 11.17 1.68
CA LEU A 279 3.75 12.04 0.90
C LEU A 279 3.80 11.72 -0.61
N PRO A 280 2.66 11.83 -1.32
CA PRO A 280 2.61 11.73 -2.77
C PRO A 280 3.09 13.01 -3.45
N GLU A 281 3.46 12.89 -4.73
CA GLU A 281 3.68 14.04 -5.60
C GLU A 281 2.44 14.98 -5.61
N GLY A 282 2.66 16.29 -5.56
CA GLY A 282 1.59 17.27 -5.44
C GLY A 282 1.14 17.57 -4.00
N VAL A 283 1.80 17.01 -2.98
CA VAL A 283 1.64 17.39 -1.57
C VAL A 283 3.01 17.67 -0.94
N SER A 284 3.12 18.76 -0.17
CA SER A 284 4.33 19.11 0.59
C SER A 284 4.04 19.24 2.09
N PHE A 285 4.86 18.62 2.94
CA PHE A 285 4.79 18.76 4.39
C PHE A 285 4.97 20.22 4.86
N VAL A 286 4.38 20.59 6.00
CA VAL A 286 4.61 21.86 6.69
C VAL A 286 5.58 21.63 7.87
N PRO A 287 6.85 22.08 7.78
CA PRO A 287 7.87 21.90 8.82
C PRO A 287 7.41 22.28 10.23
N GLY A 288 7.80 21.51 11.23
CA GLY A 288 7.45 21.75 12.64
C GLY A 288 5.97 21.53 13.02
N SER A 289 5.10 21.11 12.10
CA SER A 289 3.67 20.87 12.41
C SER A 289 3.38 19.59 13.21
N VAL A 290 4.36 18.67 13.31
CA VAL A 290 4.17 17.34 13.92
C VAL A 290 3.88 17.45 15.43
N LYS A 291 2.70 16.97 15.83
CA LYS A 291 2.23 16.88 17.22
C LYS A 291 1.90 15.45 17.58
N ILE A 292 2.15 15.08 18.84
CA ILE A 292 1.73 13.80 19.43
C ILE A 292 0.74 14.03 20.58
N MET A 293 -0.35 13.26 20.57
CA MET A 293 -1.26 13.08 21.70
C MET A 293 -1.18 11.64 22.19
N ASN A 294 -0.90 11.47 23.47
CA ASN A 294 -0.89 10.18 24.18
C ASN A 294 -1.18 10.45 25.68
N ALA A 295 -1.14 9.42 26.52
CA ALA A 295 -1.45 9.55 27.96
C ALA A 295 -0.64 10.64 28.69
N ASN A 296 0.59 10.92 28.25
CA ASN A 296 1.46 11.94 28.84
C ASN A 296 1.26 13.34 28.21
N ASN A 297 0.56 13.44 27.08
CA ASN A 297 0.43 14.65 26.25
C ASN A 297 -1.02 14.81 25.76
N LEU A 298 -2.00 14.76 26.67
CA LEU A 298 -3.43 14.73 26.31
C LEU A 298 -3.87 15.92 25.42
N SER A 299 -3.35 17.13 25.67
CA SER A 299 -3.64 18.33 24.85
C SER A 299 -2.86 18.42 23.54
N GLY A 300 -1.93 17.48 23.30
CA GLY A 300 -0.99 17.50 22.19
C GLY A 300 0.29 18.29 22.49
N ALA A 301 1.44 17.68 22.21
CA ALA A 301 2.76 18.32 22.28
C ALA A 301 3.45 18.24 20.91
N PHE A 302 4.20 19.28 20.53
CA PHE A 302 5.03 19.26 19.32
C PHE A 302 6.19 18.26 19.49
N VAL A 303 6.45 17.47 18.45
CA VAL A 303 7.52 16.46 18.46
C VAL A 303 8.84 17.14 18.09
N LYS A 304 9.81 17.12 19.02
CA LYS A 304 11.17 17.59 18.73
C LYS A 304 11.77 16.74 17.59
N ASP A 305 12.38 17.39 16.62
CA ASP A 305 12.93 16.78 15.41
C ASP A 305 11.88 15.97 14.61
N GLY A 306 10.59 16.34 14.76
CA GLY A 306 9.42 15.62 14.22
C GLY A 306 9.41 15.49 12.70
N ASP A 307 10.02 16.43 12.00
CA ASP A 307 10.22 16.46 10.54
C ASP A 307 10.93 15.18 10.01
N ASN A 308 11.67 14.46 10.85
CA ASN A 308 12.25 13.15 10.54
C ASN A 308 11.21 12.07 10.22
N LEU A 309 9.92 12.30 10.48
CA LEU A 309 8.81 11.43 10.09
C LEU A 309 8.86 11.05 8.59
N PHE A 310 9.37 11.96 7.74
CA PHE A 310 9.48 11.76 6.28
C PHE A 310 10.86 11.24 5.83
N SER A 311 11.71 10.76 6.75
CA SER A 311 13.07 10.28 6.43
C SER A 311 13.50 9.08 7.30
N SER A 312 14.21 9.32 8.40
CA SER A 312 14.70 8.28 9.32
C SER A 312 13.58 7.69 10.18
N GLY A 313 12.49 8.43 10.37
CA GLY A 313 11.35 8.11 11.23
C GLY A 313 11.48 8.75 12.62
N ILE A 314 10.36 8.83 13.34
CA ILE A 314 10.29 9.33 14.71
C ILE A 314 10.01 8.18 15.69
N ASN A 315 10.78 8.08 16.78
CA ASN A 315 10.47 7.17 17.88
C ASN A 315 9.42 7.84 18.79
N ILE A 316 8.20 7.29 18.80
CA ILE A 316 7.10 7.80 19.63
C ILE A 316 7.06 7.19 21.05
N GLY A 317 8.07 6.39 21.41
CA GLY A 317 8.22 5.76 22.73
C GLY A 317 7.70 4.32 22.79
N SER A 318 7.45 3.84 24.01
CA SER A 318 6.95 2.48 24.30
C SER A 318 5.52 2.54 24.84
N TYR A 319 4.70 1.55 24.45
CA TYR A 319 3.26 1.52 24.71
C TYR A 319 2.86 0.21 25.38
N THR A 320 2.31 0.29 26.59
CA THR A 320 1.73 -0.85 27.31
C THR A 320 0.52 -1.44 26.57
N ALA A 321 0.07 -2.63 26.96
CA ALA A 321 -1.09 -3.30 26.39
C ALA A 321 -2.32 -2.37 26.33
N GLY A 322 -2.97 -2.27 25.18
CA GLY A 322 -4.14 -1.41 24.94
C GLY A 322 -3.85 0.09 24.71
N SER A 323 -2.66 0.58 25.09
CA SER A 323 -2.27 2.00 24.97
C SER A 323 -2.06 2.44 23.52
N ASN A 324 -2.29 3.73 23.25
CA ASN A 324 -2.25 4.31 21.91
C ASN A 324 -1.59 5.70 21.87
N ALA A 325 -1.28 6.16 20.67
CA ALA A 325 -0.91 7.54 20.35
C ALA A 325 -1.62 8.01 19.07
N LEU A 326 -1.85 9.32 18.98
CA LEU A 326 -2.27 10.02 17.78
C LEU A 326 -1.15 10.99 17.40
N VAL A 327 -0.52 10.79 16.24
CA VAL A 327 0.41 11.77 15.66
C VAL A 327 -0.33 12.54 14.57
N ILE A 328 -0.33 13.86 14.64
CA ILE A 328 -0.96 14.76 13.66
C ILE A 328 0.10 15.67 13.06
N PHE A 329 0.01 15.92 11.77
CA PHE A 329 0.85 16.90 11.09
C PHE A 329 0.10 17.56 9.93
N ASP A 330 0.63 18.71 9.48
CA ASP A 330 0.02 19.50 8.43
C ASP A 330 0.77 19.36 7.10
N ALA A 331 0.03 19.33 6.01
CA ALA A 331 0.57 19.24 4.65
C ALA A 331 -0.24 20.13 3.69
N LYS A 332 0.44 20.65 2.67
CA LYS A 332 -0.11 21.58 1.69
C LYS A 332 -0.31 20.90 0.34
N VAL A 333 -1.52 20.96 -0.20
CA VAL A 333 -1.79 20.56 -1.59
C VAL A 333 -1.12 21.58 -2.52
N ALA A 334 -0.47 21.11 -3.58
CA ALA A 334 0.16 21.98 -4.56
C ALA A 334 -0.84 22.93 -5.24
N LYS A 335 -0.36 24.10 -5.69
CA LYS A 335 -1.14 25.02 -6.54
C LYS A 335 -1.47 24.32 -7.87
N ASN A 336 -2.58 24.72 -8.50
CA ASN A 336 -3.17 24.04 -9.66
C ASN A 336 -2.14 23.57 -10.71
N ASP A 337 -1.32 24.50 -11.22
CA ASP A 337 -0.33 24.22 -12.26
C ASP A 337 0.67 23.12 -11.89
N ASN A 338 0.97 22.95 -10.60
CA ASN A 338 1.95 22.01 -10.05
C ASN A 338 1.34 20.65 -9.63
N LEU A 339 0.04 20.40 -9.85
CA LEU A 339 -0.55 19.07 -9.62
C LEU A 339 -0.15 18.08 -10.73
N PRO A 340 0.11 16.78 -10.45
CA PRO A 340 0.73 15.86 -11.42
C PRO A 340 -0.03 15.71 -12.75
N LYS A 341 -1.36 15.53 -12.73
CA LYS A 341 -2.18 15.32 -13.94
C LYS A 341 -3.33 16.32 -14.07
N CYS A 342 -3.75 16.56 -15.32
CA CYS A 342 -5.00 17.24 -15.65
C CYS A 342 -6.21 16.45 -15.12
N GLY A 343 -7.24 17.14 -14.63
CA GLY A 343 -8.45 16.54 -14.07
C GLY A 343 -8.20 15.95 -12.68
N THR A 344 -8.90 14.85 -12.36
CA THR A 344 -8.91 14.27 -11.00
C THR A 344 -7.56 13.64 -10.63
N ASN A 345 -6.91 14.21 -9.63
CA ASN A 345 -5.76 13.65 -8.92
C ASN A 345 -6.27 12.94 -7.65
N THR A 346 -5.69 11.77 -7.35
CA THR A 346 -5.92 11.05 -6.08
C THR A 346 -4.58 10.97 -5.39
N LEU A 347 -4.39 11.84 -4.39
CA LEU A 347 -3.15 12.00 -3.66
C LEU A 347 -3.19 11.04 -2.47
N VAL A 348 -2.58 9.87 -2.62
CA VAL A 348 -2.51 8.83 -1.58
C VAL A 348 -1.29 9.10 -0.70
N ASN A 349 -1.51 9.35 0.58
CA ASN A 349 -0.45 9.48 1.56
C ASN A 349 -0.37 8.22 2.42
N THR A 350 0.82 7.66 2.62
CA THR A 350 1.04 6.39 3.33
C THR A 350 1.76 6.63 4.65
N ALA A 351 1.19 6.12 5.75
CA ALA A 351 1.85 6.02 7.06
C ALA A 351 2.38 4.61 7.27
N SER A 352 3.39 4.48 8.12
CA SER A 352 3.85 3.19 8.62
C SER A 352 4.25 3.26 10.10
N ALA A 353 4.10 2.14 10.79
CA ALA A 353 4.52 1.97 12.17
C ALA A 353 5.29 0.65 12.35
N GLN A 354 6.36 0.69 13.12
CA GLN A 354 7.20 -0.46 13.43
C GLN A 354 7.68 -0.41 14.90
N PRO A 355 7.09 -1.22 15.80
CA PRO A 355 7.68 -1.51 17.11
C PRO A 355 8.98 -2.31 17.00
N GLN A 356 9.88 -2.12 17.96
CA GLN A 356 11.11 -2.89 18.06
C GLN A 356 10.81 -4.39 18.17
N GLY A 357 11.47 -5.20 17.34
CA GLY A 357 11.26 -6.66 17.27
C GLY A 357 10.09 -7.10 16.39
N GLN A 358 9.23 -6.17 15.95
CA GLN A 358 8.02 -6.49 15.18
C GLN A 358 8.16 -6.06 13.71
N GLY A 359 7.34 -6.69 12.85
CA GLY A 359 7.20 -6.31 11.45
C GLY A 359 6.42 -5.01 11.29
N THR A 360 6.77 -4.22 10.27
CA THR A 360 6.10 -2.96 9.92
C THR A 360 4.66 -3.20 9.46
N ARG A 361 3.75 -2.29 9.81
CA ARG A 361 2.41 -2.18 9.21
C ARG A 361 2.23 -0.79 8.60
N THR A 362 1.36 -0.68 7.62
CA THR A 362 1.06 0.54 6.86
C THR A 362 -0.43 0.84 6.86
N ASP A 363 -0.81 2.10 6.73
CA ASP A 363 -2.18 2.51 6.38
C ASP A 363 -2.18 3.84 5.59
N ASP A 364 -3.18 4.04 4.75
CA ASP A 364 -3.24 5.12 3.75
C ASP A 364 -4.37 6.12 4.04
N ALA A 365 -4.22 7.38 3.60
CA ALA A 365 -5.31 8.37 3.58
C ALA A 365 -5.23 9.22 2.31
N LYS A 366 -6.40 9.62 1.77
CA LYS A 366 -6.51 9.99 0.35
C LYS A 366 -7.15 11.37 0.14
N ALA A 367 -6.43 12.29 -0.50
CA ALA A 367 -6.99 13.57 -0.94
C ALA A 367 -7.32 13.57 -2.44
N VAL A 368 -8.59 13.73 -2.79
CA VAL A 368 -9.06 13.86 -4.17
C VAL A 368 -9.08 15.34 -4.55
N VAL A 369 -8.33 15.71 -5.59
CA VAL A 369 -8.11 17.10 -6.01
C VAL A 369 -8.26 17.22 -7.52
N ASN A 370 -9.16 18.09 -8.00
CA ASN A 370 -9.30 18.33 -9.43
C ASN A 370 -8.35 19.45 -9.90
N LYS A 371 -7.48 19.15 -10.88
CA LYS A 371 -6.65 20.14 -11.58
C LYS A 371 -7.46 20.73 -12.73
N GLU A 372 -7.66 22.04 -12.71
CA GLU A 372 -8.16 22.81 -13.85
C GLU A 372 -7.13 22.77 -14.97
N CYS A 373 -7.54 22.28 -16.14
CA CYS A 373 -6.64 22.08 -17.27
C CYS A 373 -6.62 23.31 -18.17
N LYS A 374 -5.43 23.79 -18.52
CA LYS A 374 -5.27 24.83 -19.53
C LYS A 374 -5.79 24.28 -20.87
N PRO A 375 -6.61 25.04 -21.64
CA PRO A 375 -7.21 24.52 -22.87
C PRO A 375 -6.15 24.02 -23.86
N VAL A 376 -6.37 22.85 -24.46
CA VAL A 376 -5.44 22.30 -25.46
C VAL A 376 -5.52 23.16 -26.71
N VAL A 377 -4.40 23.76 -27.08
CA VAL A 377 -4.29 24.62 -28.27
C VAL A 377 -4.08 23.75 -29.51
N LYS A 378 -4.97 23.87 -30.49
CA LYS A 378 -4.95 23.08 -31.73
C LYS A 378 -5.14 24.00 -32.93
N TYR A 379 -4.21 23.94 -33.88
CA TYR A 379 -4.28 24.71 -35.12
C TYR A 379 -3.68 23.90 -36.28
N THR A 380 -4.45 23.73 -37.35
CA THR A 380 -4.06 22.93 -38.53
C THR A 380 -4.52 23.61 -39.81
N CYS A 381 -3.73 23.47 -40.87
CA CYS A 381 -4.13 23.81 -42.23
C CYS A 381 -4.68 22.53 -42.86
N ASP A 382 -5.99 22.47 -43.09
CA ASP A 382 -6.70 21.21 -43.34
C ASP A 382 -6.77 20.90 -44.83
N SER A 383 -7.10 21.90 -45.66
CA SER A 383 -7.07 21.76 -47.12
C SER A 383 -6.94 23.10 -47.84
N LEU A 384 -6.31 23.12 -49.01
CA LEU A 384 -6.38 24.21 -49.99
C LEU A 384 -7.17 23.76 -51.22
N SER A 385 -8.25 24.46 -51.55
CA SER A 385 -8.93 24.32 -52.84
C SER A 385 -8.69 25.54 -53.73
N ILE A 386 -8.65 25.29 -55.04
CA ILE A 386 -8.44 26.31 -56.07
C ILE A 386 -9.64 26.27 -57.02
N LYS A 387 -10.30 27.41 -57.21
CA LYS A 387 -11.37 27.58 -58.20
C LYS A 387 -10.95 28.61 -59.25
N THR A 388 -10.87 28.21 -60.51
CA THR A 388 -10.69 29.14 -61.64
C THR A 388 -11.88 30.12 -61.73
N LEU A 389 -11.59 31.41 -61.89
CA LEU A 389 -12.56 32.50 -62.07
C LEU A 389 -12.52 33.06 -63.50
N SER A 390 -11.32 33.14 -64.08
CA SER A 390 -11.07 33.46 -65.50
C SER A 390 -9.80 32.74 -65.96
N THR A 391 -9.41 32.87 -67.23
CA THR A 391 -8.17 32.31 -67.79
C THR A 391 -6.91 32.67 -67.00
N ASN A 392 -6.90 33.79 -66.25
CA ASN A 392 -5.77 34.27 -65.48
C ASN A 392 -6.07 34.51 -63.98
N LYS A 393 -7.28 34.22 -63.50
CA LYS A 393 -7.72 34.47 -62.11
C LYS A 393 -8.21 33.22 -61.41
N PHE A 394 -7.76 33.03 -60.17
CA PHE A 394 -8.03 31.86 -59.35
C PHE A 394 -8.43 32.29 -57.93
N ARG A 395 -9.45 31.67 -57.36
CA ARG A 395 -9.82 31.79 -55.94
C ARG A 395 -9.17 30.66 -55.17
N PHE A 396 -8.18 30.99 -54.34
CA PHE A 396 -7.66 30.10 -53.31
C PHE A 396 -8.61 30.12 -52.11
N THR A 397 -8.96 28.94 -51.59
CA THR A 397 -9.78 28.80 -50.37
C THR A 397 -9.11 27.82 -49.42
N THR A 398 -8.74 28.29 -48.23
CA THR A 398 -8.07 27.49 -47.21
C THR A 398 -9.02 27.12 -46.10
N ASN A 399 -9.25 25.83 -45.93
CA ASN A 399 -9.87 25.28 -44.72
C ASN A 399 -8.79 25.09 -43.65
N TYR A 400 -9.16 25.45 -42.43
CA TYR A 400 -8.31 25.32 -41.26
C TYR A 400 -9.16 25.15 -40.01
N THR A 401 -8.57 24.47 -39.04
CA THR A 401 -9.09 24.32 -37.68
C THR A 401 -8.23 25.18 -36.76
N VAL A 402 -8.86 25.96 -35.89
CA VAL A 402 -8.19 26.76 -34.86
C VAL A 402 -9.06 26.72 -33.60
N GLU A 403 -8.54 26.09 -32.55
CA GLU A 403 -9.15 25.93 -31.24
C GLU A 403 -8.20 26.47 -30.17
N ASN A 404 -8.71 27.30 -29.25
CA ASN A 404 -7.95 27.94 -28.17
C ASN A 404 -6.75 28.79 -28.63
N ALA A 405 -6.81 29.34 -29.85
CA ALA A 405 -5.85 30.29 -30.40
C ALA A 405 -6.57 31.33 -31.29
N THR A 406 -5.90 32.46 -31.58
CA THR A 406 -6.46 33.52 -32.43
C THR A 406 -5.92 33.39 -33.85
N PHE A 407 -6.78 33.18 -34.85
CA PHE A 407 -6.36 33.24 -36.25
C PHE A 407 -5.95 34.66 -36.65
N LYS A 408 -4.84 34.80 -37.39
CA LYS A 408 -4.35 36.10 -37.91
C LYS A 408 -4.44 36.23 -39.42
N ARG A 409 -3.94 35.24 -40.18
CA ARG A 409 -3.86 35.28 -41.65
C ARG A 409 -3.56 33.91 -42.26
N VAL A 410 -3.86 33.74 -43.54
CA VAL A 410 -3.22 32.75 -44.41
C VAL A 410 -2.14 33.44 -45.24
N THR A 411 -0.99 32.80 -45.40
CA THR A 411 0.05 33.17 -46.36
C THR A 411 0.05 32.16 -47.51
N TYR A 412 -0.02 32.65 -48.74
CA TYR A 412 0.01 31.85 -49.97
C TYR A 412 1.34 32.11 -50.67
N VAL A 413 2.18 31.08 -50.74
CA VAL A 413 3.45 31.13 -51.49
C VAL A 413 3.22 30.45 -52.84
N VAL A 414 3.39 31.19 -53.93
CA VAL A 414 3.20 30.70 -55.30
C VAL A 414 4.56 30.46 -55.95
N LYS A 415 4.72 29.30 -56.59
CA LYS A 415 5.96 28.87 -57.26
C LYS A 415 5.68 28.46 -58.70
N ASP A 416 6.63 28.73 -59.59
CA ASP A 416 6.60 28.22 -60.96
C ASP A 416 7.03 26.73 -61.04
N ALA A 417 7.01 26.17 -62.25
CA ALA A 417 7.39 24.79 -62.54
C ALA A 417 8.87 24.44 -62.22
N SER A 418 9.75 25.43 -62.01
CA SER A 418 11.12 25.20 -61.51
C SER A 418 11.21 25.15 -59.98
N GLY A 419 10.10 25.41 -59.28
CA GLY A 419 10.03 25.49 -57.81
C GLY A 419 10.48 26.83 -57.23
N LYS A 420 10.85 27.80 -58.08
CA LYS A 420 11.17 29.18 -57.72
C LYS A 420 9.89 29.92 -57.28
N VAL A 421 9.99 30.69 -56.19
CA VAL A 421 8.88 31.54 -55.72
C VAL A 421 8.71 32.71 -56.70
N VAL A 422 7.49 32.87 -57.21
CA VAL A 422 7.10 33.94 -58.15
C VAL A 422 6.20 34.99 -57.51
N ASP A 423 5.45 34.63 -56.48
CA ASP A 423 4.67 35.59 -55.67
C ASP A 423 4.49 35.06 -54.23
N THR A 424 4.21 35.96 -53.30
CA THR A 424 3.74 35.64 -51.95
C THR A 424 2.70 36.65 -51.53
N LYS A 425 1.50 36.16 -51.20
CA LYS A 425 0.34 36.97 -50.82
C LYS A 425 -0.16 36.56 -49.44
N THR A 426 -0.86 37.45 -48.74
CA THR A 426 -1.51 37.13 -47.47
C THR A 426 -2.97 37.55 -47.49
N SER A 427 -3.83 36.80 -46.81
CA SER A 427 -5.24 37.13 -46.59
C SER A 427 -5.60 37.02 -45.12
N THR A 428 -6.40 37.94 -44.61
CA THR A 428 -7.07 37.84 -43.30
C THR A 428 -8.39 37.05 -43.38
N SER A 429 -8.74 36.55 -44.56
CA SER A 429 -9.88 35.66 -44.82
C SER A 429 -9.42 34.23 -45.14
N LYS A 430 -10.35 33.28 -45.10
CA LYS A 430 -10.18 31.92 -45.68
C LYS A 430 -9.96 31.94 -47.19
N THR A 431 -10.35 33.02 -47.88
CA THR A 431 -10.24 33.16 -49.33
C THR A 431 -9.20 34.20 -49.76
N LEU A 432 -8.60 33.99 -50.92
CA LEU A 432 -7.83 34.98 -51.67
C LEU A 432 -8.10 34.83 -53.16
N ASP A 433 -8.42 35.92 -53.86
CA ASP A 433 -8.41 35.96 -55.32
C ASP A 433 -7.02 36.37 -55.80
N TYR A 434 -6.45 35.56 -56.70
CA TYR A 434 -5.09 35.64 -57.20
C TYR A 434 -5.11 35.76 -58.73
N GLU A 435 -4.32 36.69 -59.29
CA GLU A 435 -4.20 36.92 -60.73
C GLU A 435 -2.76 36.63 -61.20
N GLN A 436 -2.61 35.73 -62.16
CA GLN A 436 -1.30 35.34 -62.72
C GLN A 436 -1.27 35.61 -64.22
N LYS A 437 -0.47 36.61 -64.63
CA LYS A 437 -0.45 37.10 -66.02
C LYS A 437 0.43 36.27 -66.96
N THR A 438 1.44 35.59 -66.43
CA THR A 438 2.36 34.75 -67.22
C THR A 438 1.79 33.35 -67.37
N ALA A 439 1.80 32.83 -68.59
CA ALA A 439 1.40 31.45 -68.88
C ALA A 439 2.40 30.44 -68.31
N GLY A 440 1.91 29.30 -67.81
CA GLY A 440 2.73 28.26 -67.20
C GLY A 440 1.98 27.42 -66.16
N LYS A 441 2.67 26.41 -65.64
CA LYS A 441 2.21 25.59 -64.52
C LYS A 441 2.76 26.15 -63.20
N TYR A 442 1.90 26.23 -62.18
CA TYR A 442 2.21 26.84 -60.90
C TYR A 442 1.75 25.95 -59.74
N THR A 443 2.50 26.00 -58.65
CA THR A 443 2.11 25.40 -57.36
C THR A 443 1.86 26.50 -56.34
N VAL A 444 0.97 26.25 -55.40
CA VAL A 444 0.68 27.16 -54.27
C VAL A 444 0.65 26.38 -52.97
N GLN A 445 1.32 26.91 -51.95
CA GLN A 445 1.28 26.42 -50.57
C GLN A 445 0.54 27.45 -49.71
N ALA A 446 -0.54 27.04 -49.06
CA ALA A 446 -1.18 27.81 -48.00
C ALA A 446 -0.55 27.49 -46.63
N THR A 447 -0.24 28.51 -45.85
CA THR A 447 0.27 28.41 -44.48
C THR A 447 -0.53 29.36 -43.59
N ILE A 448 -1.26 28.83 -42.61
CA ILE A 448 -1.96 29.67 -41.64
C ILE A 448 -0.97 30.26 -40.62
N THR A 449 -1.28 31.45 -40.12
CA THR A 449 -0.64 32.06 -38.94
C THR A 449 -1.71 32.28 -37.88
N VAL A 450 -1.43 31.79 -36.67
CA VAL A 450 -2.25 31.97 -35.46
C VAL A 450 -1.40 32.60 -34.37
N SER A 451 -2.04 33.25 -33.40
CA SER A 451 -1.39 33.73 -32.17
C SER A 451 -1.77 32.84 -31.01
N VAL A 452 -0.76 32.31 -30.32
CA VAL A 452 -0.85 31.44 -29.14
C VAL A 452 -0.15 32.15 -27.99
N ASN A 453 -0.91 32.57 -26.97
CA ASN A 453 -0.39 33.36 -25.83
C ASN A 453 0.44 34.59 -26.29
N GLY A 454 -0.04 35.30 -27.31
CA GLY A 454 0.64 36.46 -27.92
C GLY A 454 1.83 36.13 -28.85
N THR A 455 2.29 34.87 -28.87
CA THR A 455 3.37 34.41 -29.76
C THR A 455 2.78 33.86 -31.05
N ASP A 456 3.28 34.29 -32.21
CA ASP A 456 2.78 33.78 -33.49
C ASP A 456 3.37 32.40 -33.82
N LYS A 457 2.49 31.52 -34.29
CA LYS A 457 2.77 30.16 -34.74
C LYS A 457 2.17 29.95 -36.12
N THR A 458 2.78 29.08 -36.92
CA THR A 458 2.31 28.74 -38.26
C THR A 458 1.97 27.27 -38.36
N ALA A 459 1.01 26.93 -39.23
CA ALA A 459 0.76 25.55 -39.63
C ALA A 459 0.49 25.46 -41.14
N THR A 460 0.93 24.35 -41.74
CA THR A 460 0.72 24.00 -43.13
C THR A 460 0.67 22.47 -43.25
N SER A 461 0.30 21.96 -44.42
CA SER A 461 0.17 20.51 -44.68
C SER A 461 0.30 20.24 -46.17
N ASP A 462 0.42 18.96 -46.55
CA ASP A 462 0.31 18.54 -47.95
C ASP A 462 -1.09 18.77 -48.52
N GLY A 463 -2.14 18.63 -47.69
CA GLY A 463 -3.51 19.01 -48.08
C GLY A 463 -3.68 20.51 -48.36
N CYS A 464 -2.79 21.34 -47.81
CA CYS A 464 -2.70 22.78 -48.10
C CYS A 464 -1.78 23.13 -49.27
N LYS A 465 -1.37 22.15 -50.10
CA LYS A 465 -0.76 22.36 -51.41
C LYS A 465 -1.81 22.30 -52.51
N GLY A 466 -1.62 23.05 -53.58
CA GLY A 466 -2.43 22.97 -54.79
C GLY A 466 -1.63 23.30 -56.05
N VAL A 467 -2.15 22.89 -57.20
CA VAL A 467 -1.55 23.12 -58.53
C VAL A 467 -2.58 23.83 -59.40
N PHE A 468 -2.14 24.81 -60.19
CA PHE A 468 -2.98 25.48 -61.18
C PHE A 468 -2.14 25.83 -62.42
N GLU A 469 -2.82 26.01 -63.55
CA GLU A 469 -2.17 26.28 -64.83
C GLU A 469 -2.80 27.51 -65.48
N VAL A 470 -1.96 28.45 -65.91
CA VAL A 470 -2.37 29.56 -66.77
C VAL A 470 -2.08 29.13 -68.21
N PRO A 471 -3.09 28.95 -69.07
CA PRO A 471 -2.86 28.56 -70.45
C PRO A 471 -2.05 29.64 -71.18
N LYS A 472 -1.23 29.24 -72.17
CA LYS A 472 -0.70 30.20 -73.14
C LYS A 472 -1.91 30.80 -73.84
N ASN A 473 -2.20 32.09 -73.60
CA ASN A 473 -3.16 32.80 -74.42
C ASN A 473 -2.60 32.76 -75.86
N PRO A 474 -3.29 32.12 -76.82
CA PRO A 474 -2.81 32.10 -78.19
C PRO A 474 -2.79 33.54 -78.68
N GLY A 475 -1.71 33.96 -79.34
CA GLY A 475 -1.69 35.28 -79.95
C GLY A 475 -2.81 35.36 -81.00
N GLU A 476 -3.52 36.47 -81.06
CA GLU A 476 -4.37 36.73 -82.21
C GLU A 476 -3.45 37.05 -83.40
N ILE A 477 -3.55 36.25 -84.45
CA ILE A 477 -2.77 36.38 -85.68
C ILE A 477 -3.70 36.77 -86.82
N THR A 478 -3.29 37.78 -87.58
CA THR A 478 -3.94 38.16 -88.83
C THR A 478 -3.42 37.26 -89.94
N VAL A 479 -4.32 36.62 -90.68
CA VAL A 479 -4.02 35.60 -91.69
C VAL A 479 -4.93 35.76 -92.91
N CYS A 480 -4.47 35.28 -94.06
CA CYS A 480 -5.28 35.14 -95.26
C CYS A 480 -6.08 33.84 -95.19
N GLU A 481 -7.42 33.87 -95.23
CA GLU A 481 -8.22 32.66 -95.43
C GLU A 481 -8.23 32.26 -96.91
N LEU A 482 -7.64 31.11 -97.22
CA LEU A 482 -7.32 30.70 -98.58
C LEU A 482 -8.57 30.40 -99.44
N ALA A 483 -9.69 30.06 -98.80
CA ALA A 483 -10.95 29.72 -99.46
C ALA A 483 -11.81 30.95 -99.79
N THR A 484 -11.78 32.00 -98.96
CA THR A 484 -12.60 33.21 -99.11
C THR A 484 -11.81 34.42 -99.64
N LYS A 485 -10.48 34.32 -99.65
CA LYS A 485 -9.53 35.40 -99.97
C LYS A 485 -9.69 36.64 -99.08
N GLN A 486 -10.23 36.46 -97.87
CA GLN A 486 -10.34 37.51 -96.88
C GLN A 486 -9.20 37.47 -95.87
N ILE A 487 -8.79 38.65 -95.39
CA ILE A 487 -7.88 38.78 -94.26
C ILE A 487 -8.70 38.70 -92.98
N VAL A 488 -8.45 37.68 -92.16
CA VAL A 488 -9.17 37.39 -90.92
C VAL A 488 -8.21 37.35 -89.73
N THR A 489 -8.69 37.71 -88.54
CA THR A 489 -7.93 37.54 -87.29
C THR A 489 -8.42 36.29 -86.59
N ILE A 490 -7.52 35.33 -86.36
CA ILE A 490 -7.80 34.07 -85.66
C ILE A 490 -6.84 33.91 -84.49
N LYS A 491 -7.16 32.98 -83.58
CA LYS A 491 -6.20 32.59 -82.53
C LYS A 491 -5.09 31.72 -83.12
N GLU A 492 -3.86 31.87 -82.64
CA GLU A 492 -2.69 31.13 -83.14
C GLU A 492 -2.86 29.59 -83.07
N ASP A 493 -3.61 29.08 -82.10
CA ASP A 493 -3.95 27.66 -81.94
C ASP A 493 -5.05 27.16 -82.92
N GLN A 494 -5.76 28.08 -83.57
CA GLN A 494 -6.72 27.79 -84.65
C GLN A 494 -6.05 27.79 -86.04
N PHE A 495 -4.76 28.12 -86.12
CA PHE A 495 -4.04 28.16 -87.39
C PHE A 495 -3.88 26.78 -88.01
N ASN A 496 -4.53 26.57 -89.16
CA ASN A 496 -4.37 25.40 -90.00
C ASN A 496 -3.84 25.85 -91.38
N PRO A 497 -2.65 25.41 -91.82
CA PRO A 497 -2.05 25.85 -93.09
C PRO A 497 -2.82 25.42 -94.34
N SER A 498 -3.74 24.45 -94.22
CA SER A 498 -4.65 24.05 -95.30
C SER A 498 -5.91 24.93 -95.40
N LYS A 499 -6.12 25.86 -94.46
CA LYS A 499 -7.23 26.83 -94.46
C LYS A 499 -6.76 28.28 -94.51
N TYR A 500 -5.66 28.58 -93.83
CA TYR A 500 -5.16 29.94 -93.65
C TYR A 500 -3.68 30.01 -94.02
N SER A 501 -3.25 31.11 -94.65
CA SER A 501 -1.85 31.45 -94.84
C SER A 501 -1.42 32.59 -93.93
N LYS A 502 -0.18 32.52 -93.41
CA LYS A 502 0.45 33.65 -92.72
C LYS A 502 1.02 34.69 -93.69
N ASN A 503 1.04 34.40 -94.99
CA ASN A 503 1.27 35.41 -96.02
C ASN A 503 -0.07 36.10 -96.36
N LEU A 504 -0.14 37.42 -96.18
CA LEU A 504 -1.34 38.21 -96.51
C LEU A 504 -1.44 38.49 -98.02
N ASP A 505 -0.35 38.33 -98.77
CA ASP A 505 -0.35 38.52 -100.23
C ASP A 505 -1.06 37.36 -100.97
N ASP A 506 -1.23 36.19 -100.33
CA ASP A 506 -1.99 35.06 -100.88
C ASP A 506 -3.50 35.38 -101.06
N CYS A 507 -3.95 36.51 -100.52
CA CYS A 507 -5.30 37.07 -100.64
C CYS A 507 -5.40 38.23 -101.66
N LYS A 508 -4.34 38.53 -102.43
CA LYS A 508 -4.34 39.56 -103.48
C LYS A 508 -4.48 38.91 -104.87
N GLU A 509 -5.38 39.46 -105.70
CA GLU A 509 -5.52 39.09 -107.11
C GLU A 509 -4.77 40.05 -108.03
N THR A 510 -4.28 39.58 -109.19
CA THR A 510 -3.58 40.39 -110.20
C THR A 510 -3.92 39.98 -111.65
N PRO A 511 -3.84 40.91 -112.65
CA PRO A 511 -4.39 40.70 -114.00
C PRO A 511 -3.42 40.04 -115.03
N VAL A 512 -3.85 39.91 -116.30
CA VAL A 512 -3.48 38.76 -117.17
C VAL A 512 -2.91 39.10 -118.56
N THR A 513 -1.96 38.28 -119.05
CA THR A 513 -1.54 38.01 -120.48
C THR A 513 -0.86 39.12 -121.31
N PRO A 514 -0.13 38.81 -122.44
CA PRO A 514 0.24 37.51 -123.07
C PRO A 514 1.77 37.22 -122.97
N VAL A 515 2.58 36.50 -123.80
CA VAL A 515 2.52 35.92 -125.18
C VAL A 515 3.41 34.63 -125.31
N THR A 516 3.76 34.19 -126.54
CA THR A 516 4.54 32.98 -126.94
C THR A 516 5.38 33.25 -128.22
N PRO A 517 6.17 32.30 -128.82
CA PRO A 517 7.08 31.23 -128.31
C PRO A 517 8.46 31.14 -129.06
N VAL A 518 9.44 30.33 -128.60
CA VAL A 518 10.31 29.43 -129.45
C VAL A 518 11.19 28.41 -128.68
N THR A 519 11.68 27.42 -129.45
CA THR A 519 12.28 26.08 -129.20
C THR A 519 13.84 26.07 -129.04
N PRO A 520 14.62 24.94 -129.03
CA PRO A 520 15.19 24.28 -127.83
C PRO A 520 16.75 24.00 -127.84
N SER A 521 17.29 23.34 -126.79
CA SER A 521 18.40 22.34 -126.88
C SER A 521 18.61 21.49 -125.60
N GLU A 522 19.57 20.56 -125.66
CA GLU A 522 19.71 19.23 -125.03
C GLU A 522 20.16 19.08 -123.54
N LEU A 523 19.69 17.99 -122.88
CA LEU A 523 20.41 16.82 -122.26
C LEU A 523 21.95 16.88 -121.98
N PRO A 524 22.56 15.97 -121.13
CA PRO A 524 22.03 14.82 -120.34
C PRO A 524 22.61 14.65 -118.88
N GLN A 525 22.39 13.44 -118.31
CA GLN A 525 22.98 12.77 -117.12
C GLN A 525 22.19 12.87 -115.79
N THR A 526 21.63 11.82 -115.15
CA THR A 526 22.02 10.41 -114.80
C THR A 526 22.96 10.30 -113.57
N GLY A 527 22.74 9.42 -112.58
CA GLY A 527 21.64 8.45 -112.33
C GLY A 527 22.04 7.36 -111.30
N ALA A 528 21.04 6.62 -110.76
CA ALA A 528 21.16 5.53 -109.74
C ALA A 528 21.64 5.96 -108.32
N GLY A 529 21.35 5.23 -107.22
CA GLY A 529 20.48 4.04 -107.06
C GLY A 529 20.43 3.46 -105.62
N ASP A 530 19.51 2.52 -105.39
CA ASP A 530 19.39 1.50 -104.31
C ASP A 530 19.11 1.84 -102.82
N GLY A 531 18.44 0.88 -102.12
CA GLY A 531 18.48 0.71 -100.63
C GLY A 531 17.22 1.10 -99.81
N ILE A 532 16.02 0.49 -99.95
CA ILE A 532 15.56 -0.84 -99.43
C ILE A 532 15.32 -0.93 -97.89
N VAL A 533 14.02 -1.01 -97.48
CA VAL A 533 13.35 -1.95 -96.51
C VAL A 533 13.96 -2.12 -95.07
N ALA A 534 13.26 -2.25 -93.92
CA ALA A 534 11.92 -2.77 -93.60
C ALA A 534 11.31 -2.26 -92.25
N ILE A 535 9.98 -2.41 -92.15
CA ILE A 535 9.20 -3.06 -91.06
C ILE A 535 9.77 -3.07 -89.62
N VAL A 536 8.99 -2.55 -88.66
CA VAL A 536 8.75 -3.20 -87.35
C VAL A 536 7.25 -3.14 -87.05
N GLY A 537 6.66 -4.25 -86.59
CA GLY A 537 5.26 -4.28 -86.18
C GLY A 537 4.94 -5.36 -85.15
N LEU A 538 4.02 -5.03 -84.23
CA LEU A 538 3.15 -5.90 -83.42
C LEU A 538 3.75 -7.12 -82.67
N GLY A 539 3.47 -7.20 -81.36
CA GLY A 539 3.24 -8.50 -80.71
C GLY A 539 3.50 -8.55 -79.19
N ALA A 540 2.48 -8.98 -78.44
CA ALA A 540 2.48 -9.74 -77.17
C ALA A 540 3.64 -9.55 -76.14
N MET A 541 3.44 -9.21 -74.86
CA MET A 541 2.62 -9.88 -73.81
C MET A 541 2.84 -11.39 -73.67
N ILE A 542 3.73 -11.84 -72.76
CA ILE A 542 3.49 -12.94 -71.79
C ILE A 542 4.66 -13.09 -70.78
N ALA A 543 4.35 -13.77 -69.68
CA ALA A 543 5.13 -14.18 -68.50
C ALA A 543 6.39 -15.06 -68.82
N SER A 544 7.36 -15.42 -67.96
CA SER A 544 7.65 -15.19 -66.51
C SER A 544 9.01 -15.85 -66.10
N VAL A 545 9.34 -15.85 -64.79
CA VAL A 545 10.22 -16.80 -64.04
C VAL A 545 11.70 -16.41 -63.75
N VAL A 546 11.91 -15.95 -62.50
CA VAL A 546 12.92 -16.35 -61.48
C VAL A 546 14.26 -17.00 -61.89
N TYR A 547 15.39 -16.38 -61.47
CA TYR A 547 16.57 -17.01 -60.79
C TYR A 547 17.58 -15.91 -60.32
N TYR A 548 18.61 -16.13 -59.48
CA TYR A 548 18.67 -16.67 -58.10
C TYR A 548 20.04 -16.32 -57.43
N ILE A 549 20.01 -15.84 -56.17
CA ILE A 549 21.06 -15.76 -55.12
C ILE A 549 22.57 -15.77 -55.48
N ALA A 550 23.30 -14.74 -55.02
CA ALA A 550 24.58 -14.90 -54.29
C ALA A 550 24.96 -13.67 -53.41
N SER A 551 25.06 -13.89 -52.08
CA SER A 551 26.26 -13.67 -51.21
C SER A 551 27.02 -12.30 -51.24
N ARG A 552 27.35 -11.62 -50.11
CA ARG A 552 27.19 -11.92 -48.67
C ARG A 552 27.33 -10.66 -47.78
N ARG A 553 26.97 -10.81 -46.49
CA ARG A 553 27.25 -9.93 -45.32
C ARG A 553 28.77 -9.71 -45.14
N ALA A 554 29.24 -8.67 -44.43
CA ALA A 554 29.47 -8.62 -42.97
C ALA A 554 30.22 -7.29 -42.58
N LEU A 555 30.40 -6.80 -41.34
CA LEU A 555 29.94 -7.19 -39.98
C LEU A 555 30.12 -6.02 -38.96
N GLY A 556 29.14 -5.78 -38.08
CA GLY A 556 29.32 -5.19 -36.72
C GLY A 556 29.55 -3.67 -36.59
N GLN A 557 29.22 -3.03 -35.45
CA GLN A 557 28.54 -3.52 -34.23
C GLN A 557 27.20 -2.79 -34.03
#